data_AF-A0A151I9M0-F1
#
_entry.id   AF-A0A151I9M0-F1
#
_cell.length_a   1.000
_cell.length_b   1.000
_cell.length_c   1.000
_cell.angle_alpha   90.00
_cell.angle_beta   90.00
_cell.angle_gamma   90.00
#
_symmetry.space_group_name_H-M   'P 1'
#
loop_
_entity.id
_entity.type
_entity.pdbx_description
1 polymer ?
#
loop_
_entity_poly.entity_id
_entity_poly.type
_entity_poly.pdbx_seq_one_letter_code
_entity_poly.pdbx_strand_id
1 'polypeptide(L)'
;DNGIQTLDIFNKMQNFPPLDVTGCDIGRNWCAWKQKFLSFLQKEDAKQIYKNQWIVILLMLIGPHGKEVYNRLFQNDNTKELETVLLKLDAFFIFGFKEKQKNESIDQYIDSLMFVAQTSNHSNPVNIVKEKVIKDIKNYNFTGQAMLFIQSKGEGLESYLQLLELHKITLFWKHCEKLMSPRNDEDTQMQSSSNLKFIELECIRCGTCHNRNRCPAHGLQCDNCKGYNHFTNKCKGKYVSNCTKCGMNHIQSRCYAFGQTCVNCGKMNHFSWLCKIPIVKNCLRCGKNHAISMCPAQGHTCSRCNKPNHFEVKCLSK
;
A
#
# COMPACT_ATOMS: atom_id res chain seq x y z
N ASP A 1 45.93 -35.28 -25.55
CA ASP A 1 44.45 -35.32 -25.43
C ASP A 1 43.73 -33.98 -25.27
N ASN A 2 44.29 -32.97 -24.60
CA ASN A 2 43.62 -31.65 -24.46
C ASN A 2 43.40 -30.88 -25.78
N GLY A 3 44.17 -31.16 -26.84
CA GLY A 3 44.01 -30.50 -28.14
C GLY A 3 42.74 -30.90 -28.91
N ILE A 4 42.22 -32.11 -28.68
CA ILE A 4 41.06 -32.66 -29.42
C ILE A 4 39.74 -32.13 -28.81
N GLN A 5 39.67 -31.98 -27.48
CA GLN A 5 38.51 -31.35 -26.82
C GLN A 5 38.40 -29.85 -27.11
N THR A 6 39.53 -29.17 -27.33
CA THR A 6 39.55 -27.72 -27.62
C THR A 6 38.91 -27.39 -28.95
N LEU A 7 39.01 -28.25 -29.96
CA LEU A 7 38.30 -28.03 -31.23
C LEU A 7 36.78 -28.25 -31.12
N ASP A 8 36.32 -29.07 -30.19
CA ASP A 8 34.93 -29.55 -30.16
C ASP A 8 33.93 -28.49 -29.67
N ILE A 9 34.25 -27.75 -28.60
CA ILE A 9 33.33 -26.74 -28.06
C ILE A 9 33.13 -25.56 -29.03
N PHE A 10 34.20 -25.07 -29.67
CA PHE A 10 34.12 -23.95 -30.62
C PHE A 10 33.39 -24.33 -31.92
N ASN A 11 33.49 -25.57 -32.36
CA ASN A 11 32.70 -26.06 -33.50
C ASN A 11 31.20 -26.09 -33.17
N LYS A 12 30.84 -26.51 -31.96
CA LYS A 12 29.44 -26.57 -31.50
C LYS A 12 28.81 -25.20 -31.25
N MET A 13 29.62 -24.14 -31.08
CA MET A 13 29.14 -22.77 -30.97
C MET A 13 28.48 -22.23 -32.24
N GLN A 14 28.82 -22.77 -33.42
CA GLN A 14 28.29 -22.26 -34.70
C GLN A 14 26.76 -22.33 -34.80
N ASN A 15 26.13 -23.25 -34.07
CA ASN A 15 24.68 -23.45 -34.07
C ASN A 15 23.97 -22.76 -32.90
N PHE A 16 24.69 -22.05 -32.04
CA PHE A 16 24.09 -21.38 -30.88
C PHE A 16 23.56 -19.99 -31.29
N PRO A 17 22.25 -19.73 -31.17
CA PRO A 17 21.67 -18.48 -31.65
C PRO A 17 22.11 -17.28 -30.79
N PRO A 18 22.34 -16.10 -31.40
CA PRO A 18 22.67 -14.89 -30.65
C PRO A 18 21.47 -14.39 -29.83
N LEU A 19 21.72 -13.45 -28.92
CA LEU A 19 20.66 -12.81 -28.15
C LEU A 19 19.75 -12.01 -29.07
N ASP A 20 18.46 -12.33 -29.04
CA ASP A 20 17.44 -11.55 -29.73
C ASP A 20 17.03 -10.35 -28.88
N VAL A 21 17.46 -9.17 -29.32
CA VAL A 21 17.14 -7.88 -28.69
C VAL A 21 15.97 -7.17 -29.38
N THR A 22 15.28 -7.83 -30.31
CA THR A 22 14.14 -7.25 -31.04
C THR A 22 12.84 -7.47 -30.28
N GLY A 23 11.96 -6.47 -30.28
CA GLY A 23 10.66 -6.50 -29.61
C GLY A 23 10.62 -5.87 -28.21
N CYS A 24 9.44 -5.90 -27.57
CA CYS A 24 9.17 -5.22 -26.30
C CYS A 24 9.58 -6.00 -25.04
N ASP A 25 10.02 -7.26 -25.17
CA ASP A 25 10.21 -8.19 -24.05
C ASP A 25 11.68 -8.66 -23.89
N ILE A 26 12.60 -7.69 -23.96
CA ILE A 26 14.06 -7.91 -23.94
C ILE A 26 14.49 -8.69 -22.69
N GLY A 27 13.91 -8.38 -21.52
CA GLY A 27 14.23 -9.07 -20.26
C GLY A 27 13.94 -10.57 -20.32
N ARG A 28 12.80 -10.95 -20.92
CA ARG A 28 12.41 -12.35 -21.10
C ARG A 28 13.27 -13.06 -22.13
N ASN A 29 13.57 -12.39 -23.25
CA ASN A 29 14.49 -12.92 -24.26
C ASN A 29 15.87 -13.20 -23.66
N TRP A 30 16.38 -12.26 -22.85
CA TRP A 30 17.62 -12.42 -22.12
C TRP A 30 17.59 -13.59 -21.15
N CYS A 31 16.56 -13.70 -20.28
CA CYS A 31 16.47 -14.82 -19.33
C CYS A 31 16.41 -16.17 -20.04
N ALA A 32 15.64 -16.29 -21.13
CA ALA A 32 15.58 -17.51 -21.92
C ALA A 32 16.92 -17.85 -22.61
N TRP A 33 17.58 -16.84 -23.18
CA TRP A 33 18.89 -17.01 -23.82
C TRP A 33 19.97 -17.40 -22.80
N LYS A 34 20.02 -16.74 -21.64
CA LYS A 34 20.95 -17.05 -20.54
C LYS A 34 20.78 -18.48 -20.06
N GLN A 35 19.54 -18.96 -19.92
CA GLN A 35 19.28 -20.35 -19.54
C GLN A 35 19.85 -21.33 -20.58
N LYS A 36 19.61 -21.09 -21.88
CA LYS A 36 20.19 -21.92 -22.96
C LYS A 36 21.72 -21.92 -22.92
N PHE A 37 22.32 -20.75 -22.66
CA PHE A 37 23.77 -20.60 -22.56
C PHE A 37 24.36 -21.39 -21.38
N LEU A 38 23.74 -21.31 -20.19
CA LEU A 38 24.16 -22.07 -19.03
C LEU A 38 24.01 -23.59 -19.25
N SER A 39 22.92 -24.03 -19.89
CA SER A 39 22.73 -25.44 -20.27
C SER A 39 23.78 -25.90 -21.28
N PHE A 40 24.16 -25.05 -22.24
CA PHE A 40 25.24 -25.33 -23.18
C PHE A 40 26.58 -25.52 -22.45
N LEU A 41 26.95 -24.61 -21.55
CA LEU A 41 28.18 -24.76 -20.76
C LEU A 41 28.16 -26.02 -19.89
N GLN A 42 27.04 -26.33 -19.25
CA GLN A 42 26.90 -27.53 -18.43
C GLN A 42 27.08 -28.82 -19.24
N LYS A 43 26.58 -28.84 -20.48
CA LYS A 43 26.67 -30.01 -21.37
C LYS A 43 28.05 -30.15 -21.98
N GLU A 44 28.58 -29.08 -22.55
CA GLU A 44 29.80 -29.11 -23.37
C GLU A 44 31.08 -28.91 -22.55
N ASP A 45 30.99 -28.32 -21.36
CA ASP A 45 32.11 -28.11 -20.43
C ASP A 45 31.75 -28.52 -18.99
N ALA A 46 31.16 -29.71 -18.83
CA ALA A 46 30.75 -30.25 -17.52
C ALA A 46 31.89 -30.30 -16.48
N LYS A 47 33.12 -30.49 -16.95
CA LYS A 47 34.34 -30.54 -16.11
C LYS A 47 34.96 -29.16 -15.86
N GLN A 48 34.34 -28.08 -16.37
CA GLN A 48 34.79 -26.69 -16.24
C GLN A 48 36.24 -26.47 -16.72
N ILE A 49 36.66 -27.20 -17.76
CA ILE A 49 38.00 -27.10 -18.34
C ILE A 49 38.21 -25.69 -18.93
N TYR A 50 37.14 -25.11 -19.50
CA TYR A 50 37.16 -23.79 -20.13
C TYR A 50 36.67 -22.66 -19.22
N LYS A 51 36.62 -22.87 -17.89
CA LYS A 51 36.10 -21.87 -16.94
C LYS A 51 36.71 -20.47 -17.11
N ASN A 52 38.02 -20.41 -17.31
CA ASN A 52 38.75 -19.14 -17.52
C ASN A 52 38.43 -18.47 -18.87
N GLN A 53 37.79 -19.20 -19.79
CA GLN A 53 37.37 -18.71 -21.10
C GLN A 53 35.85 -18.52 -21.20
N TRP A 54 35.06 -18.85 -20.18
CA TRP A 54 33.60 -18.75 -20.27
C TRP A 54 33.09 -17.35 -20.59
N ILE A 55 33.77 -16.30 -20.13
CA ILE A 55 33.43 -14.92 -20.50
C ILE A 55 33.72 -14.68 -21.99
N VAL A 56 34.83 -15.20 -22.52
CA VAL A 56 35.14 -15.11 -23.95
C VAL A 56 34.08 -15.84 -24.77
N ILE A 57 33.69 -17.04 -24.35
CA ILE A 57 32.64 -17.85 -24.99
C ILE A 57 31.30 -17.10 -24.95
N LEU A 58 30.93 -16.51 -23.80
CA LEU A 58 29.75 -15.66 -23.67
C LEU A 58 29.76 -14.53 -24.72
N LEU A 59 30.89 -13.81 -24.85
CA LEU A 59 31.02 -12.68 -25.77
C LEU A 59 31.00 -13.09 -27.25
N MET A 60 31.42 -14.32 -27.57
CA MET A 60 31.31 -14.87 -28.92
C MET A 60 29.86 -15.22 -29.26
N LEU A 61 29.08 -15.69 -28.29
CA LEU A 61 27.72 -16.19 -28.49
C LEU A 61 26.63 -15.13 -28.32
N ILE A 62 26.81 -14.13 -27.44
CA ILE A 62 25.78 -13.16 -27.09
C ILE A 62 25.40 -12.23 -28.28
N GLY A 63 26.28 -12.13 -29.27
CA GLY A 63 26.09 -11.28 -30.45
C GLY A 63 26.48 -9.82 -30.23
N PRO A 64 26.37 -8.99 -31.28
CA PRO A 64 26.95 -7.64 -31.31
C PRO A 64 26.34 -6.70 -30.26
N HIS A 65 25.01 -6.69 -30.10
CA HIS A 65 24.32 -5.84 -29.12
C HIS A 65 24.69 -6.22 -27.68
N GLY A 66 24.70 -7.51 -27.36
CA GLY A 66 25.11 -7.98 -26.03
C GLY A 66 26.57 -7.64 -25.71
N LYS A 67 27.46 -7.72 -26.71
CA LYS A 67 28.86 -7.31 -26.58
C LYS A 67 29.01 -5.82 -26.36
N GLU A 68 28.20 -4.98 -27.00
CA GLU A 68 28.18 -3.53 -26.75
C GLU A 68 27.77 -3.21 -25.31
N VAL A 69 26.70 -3.85 -24.82
CA VAL A 69 26.23 -3.70 -23.43
C VAL A 69 27.33 -4.13 -22.46
N TYR A 70 27.98 -5.27 -22.71
CA TYR A 70 29.11 -5.73 -21.91
C TYR A 70 30.23 -4.67 -21.88
N ASN A 71 30.69 -4.21 -23.05
CA ASN A 71 31.76 -3.21 -23.10
C ASN A 71 31.39 -1.95 -22.32
N ARG A 72 30.13 -1.50 -22.37
CA ARG A 72 29.65 -0.33 -21.62
C ARG A 72 29.66 -0.55 -20.10
N LEU A 73 29.25 -1.72 -19.64
CA LEU A 73 29.16 -2.04 -18.21
C LEU A 73 30.51 -2.34 -17.56
N PHE A 74 31.48 -2.86 -18.34
CA PHE A 74 32.76 -3.37 -17.85
C PHE A 74 33.98 -2.56 -18.32
N GLN A 75 33.78 -1.34 -18.85
CA GLN A 75 34.84 -0.47 -19.38
C GLN A 75 36.08 -0.30 -18.47
N ASN A 76 35.89 -0.31 -17.15
CA ASN A 76 36.96 -0.15 -16.14
C ASN A 76 37.00 -1.31 -15.13
N ASP A 77 36.40 -2.45 -15.48
CA ASP A 77 36.19 -3.55 -14.55
C ASP A 77 37.00 -4.78 -14.97
N ASN A 78 37.84 -5.28 -14.04
CA ASN A 78 38.68 -6.45 -14.25
C ASN A 78 38.01 -7.75 -13.79
N THR A 79 36.68 -7.76 -13.59
CA THR A 79 35.91 -8.94 -13.15
C THR A 79 36.22 -10.15 -14.03
N LYS A 80 36.66 -11.25 -13.39
CA LYS A 80 37.01 -12.52 -14.06
C LYS A 80 35.97 -13.62 -13.86
N GLU A 81 34.92 -13.36 -13.09
CA GLU A 81 33.92 -14.36 -12.72
C GLU A 81 32.66 -14.22 -13.58
N LEU A 82 32.30 -15.31 -14.27
CA LEU A 82 31.12 -15.36 -15.13
C LEU A 82 29.84 -15.00 -14.36
N GLU A 83 29.69 -15.46 -13.11
CA GLU A 83 28.51 -15.22 -12.29
C GLU A 83 28.28 -13.72 -12.06
N THR A 84 29.33 -13.00 -11.67
CA THR A 84 29.29 -11.55 -11.50
C THR A 84 28.99 -10.82 -12.82
N VAL A 85 29.52 -11.31 -13.94
CA VAL A 85 29.20 -10.77 -15.27
C VAL A 85 27.71 -10.96 -15.59
N LEU A 86 27.19 -12.17 -15.40
CA LEU A 86 25.79 -12.50 -15.65
C LEU A 86 24.84 -11.71 -14.76
N LEU A 87 25.17 -11.50 -13.48
CA LEU A 87 24.36 -10.70 -12.55
C LEU A 87 24.24 -9.24 -12.99
N LYS A 88 25.32 -8.63 -13.48
CA LYS A 88 25.28 -7.24 -14.00
C LYS A 88 24.50 -7.15 -15.31
N LEU A 89 24.63 -8.14 -16.18
CA LEU A 89 23.84 -8.23 -17.42
C LEU A 89 22.36 -8.48 -17.12
N ASP A 90 22.03 -9.32 -16.13
CA ASP A 90 20.66 -9.52 -15.63
C ASP A 90 20.04 -8.19 -15.22
N ALA A 91 20.73 -7.42 -14.38
CA ALA A 91 20.22 -6.14 -13.93
C ALA A 91 19.98 -5.16 -15.10
N PHE A 92 20.85 -5.18 -16.11
CA PHE A 92 20.71 -4.32 -17.29
C PHE A 92 19.57 -4.76 -18.21
N PHE A 93 19.51 -6.03 -18.62
CA PHE A 93 18.50 -6.47 -19.59
C PHE A 93 17.09 -6.57 -18.99
N ILE A 94 16.98 -6.83 -17.68
CA ILE A 94 15.68 -6.91 -17.00
C ILE A 94 15.15 -5.50 -16.67
N PHE A 95 15.98 -4.62 -16.09
CA PHE A 95 15.51 -3.32 -15.61
C PHE A 95 15.85 -2.14 -16.52
N GLY A 96 16.81 -2.29 -17.44
CA GLY A 96 17.28 -1.23 -18.33
C GLY A 96 17.69 0.02 -17.54
N PHE A 97 17.14 1.17 -17.97
CA PHE A 97 17.33 2.48 -17.36
C PHE A 97 16.27 2.83 -16.31
N LYS A 98 15.54 1.84 -15.80
CA LYS A 98 14.53 2.09 -14.77
C LYS A 98 15.20 2.61 -13.50
N GLU A 99 14.75 3.77 -13.07
CA GLU A 99 15.18 4.46 -11.86
C GLU A 99 13.96 4.90 -11.06
N LYS A 100 14.12 4.98 -9.74
CA LYS A 100 13.08 5.47 -8.83
C LYS A 100 12.72 6.90 -9.18
N GLN A 101 11.43 7.16 -9.40
CA GLN A 101 10.97 8.53 -9.66
C GLN A 101 10.92 9.36 -8.37
N LYS A 102 11.04 10.70 -8.49
CA LYS A 102 11.05 11.61 -7.32
C LYS A 102 9.78 11.54 -6.47
N ASN A 103 8.64 11.30 -7.11
CA ASN A 103 7.32 11.23 -6.49
C ASN A 103 6.85 9.79 -6.18
N GLU A 104 7.63 8.78 -6.56
CA GLU A 104 7.34 7.38 -6.33
C GLU A 104 7.86 6.97 -4.94
N SER A 105 7.07 6.19 -4.20
CA SER A 105 7.53 5.63 -2.93
C SER A 105 8.52 4.48 -3.17
N ILE A 106 9.42 4.22 -2.21
CA ILE A 106 10.35 3.08 -2.32
C ILE A 106 9.59 1.76 -2.46
N ASP A 107 8.43 1.61 -1.82
CA ASP A 107 7.60 0.39 -1.96
C ASP A 107 7.08 0.23 -3.39
N GLN A 108 6.52 1.30 -3.97
CA GLN A 108 6.03 1.29 -5.35
C GLN A 108 7.16 0.97 -6.33
N TYR A 109 8.34 1.54 -6.12
CA TYR A 109 9.52 1.26 -6.92
C TYR A 109 9.91 -0.21 -6.85
N ILE A 110 9.98 -0.78 -5.65
CA ILE A 110 10.37 -2.18 -5.44
C ILE A 110 9.31 -3.13 -6.00
N ASP A 111 8.01 -2.87 -5.80
CA ASP A 111 6.92 -3.66 -6.38
C ASP A 111 6.99 -3.64 -7.91
N SER A 112 7.30 -2.48 -8.49
CA SER A 112 7.48 -2.29 -9.93
C SER A 112 8.72 -3.03 -10.46
N LEU A 113 9.81 -3.11 -9.69
CA LEU A 113 10.96 -3.94 -10.03
C LEU A 113 10.63 -5.44 -9.91
N MET A 114 9.94 -5.85 -8.84
CA MET A 114 9.51 -7.22 -8.63
C MET A 114 8.63 -7.72 -9.78
N PHE A 115 7.67 -6.92 -10.22
CA PHE A 115 6.81 -7.25 -11.36
C PHE A 115 7.62 -7.47 -12.64
N VAL A 116 8.59 -6.59 -12.94
CA VAL A 116 9.45 -6.72 -14.14
C VAL A 116 10.34 -7.98 -14.06
N ALA A 117 10.90 -8.28 -12.89
CA ALA A 117 11.72 -9.47 -12.71
C ALA A 117 10.91 -10.78 -12.84
N GLN A 118 9.67 -10.78 -12.35
CA GLN A 118 8.74 -11.92 -12.48
C GLN A 118 8.29 -12.12 -13.93
N THR A 119 7.88 -11.06 -14.62
CA THR A 119 7.43 -11.12 -16.02
C THR A 119 8.56 -11.51 -16.99
N SER A 120 9.81 -11.20 -16.63
CA SER A 120 11.01 -11.65 -17.37
C SER A 120 11.34 -13.14 -17.18
N ASN A 121 10.63 -13.86 -16.32
CA ASN A 121 10.92 -15.26 -15.94
C ASN A 121 12.32 -15.46 -15.31
N HIS A 122 12.81 -14.49 -14.53
CA HIS A 122 14.09 -14.64 -13.84
C HIS A 122 14.03 -15.73 -12.76
N SER A 123 15.06 -16.57 -12.68
CA SER A 123 15.08 -17.72 -11.74
C SER A 123 15.01 -17.32 -10.26
N ASN A 124 15.49 -16.11 -9.92
CA ASN A 124 15.41 -15.57 -8.56
C ASN A 124 15.06 -14.08 -8.61
N PRO A 125 13.76 -13.71 -8.67
CA PRO A 125 13.32 -12.33 -8.79
C PRO A 125 13.72 -11.47 -7.58
N VAL A 126 13.66 -12.03 -6.37
CA VAL A 126 14.00 -11.30 -5.13
C VAL A 126 15.47 -10.90 -5.11
N ASN A 127 16.36 -11.81 -5.50
CA ASN A 127 17.80 -11.52 -5.50
C ASN A 127 18.16 -10.45 -6.53
N ILE A 128 17.64 -10.53 -7.76
CA ILE A 128 17.99 -9.55 -8.80
C ILE A 128 17.43 -8.15 -8.50
N VAL A 129 16.25 -8.07 -7.88
CA VAL A 129 15.70 -6.80 -7.36
C VAL A 129 16.55 -6.26 -6.23
N LYS A 130 17.02 -7.12 -5.32
CA LYS A 130 17.97 -6.73 -4.28
C LYS A 130 19.25 -6.12 -4.88
N GLU A 131 19.88 -6.78 -5.84
CA GLU A 131 21.09 -6.25 -6.50
C GLU A 131 20.84 -4.89 -7.17
N LYS A 132 19.69 -4.74 -7.85
CA LYS A 132 19.28 -3.48 -8.46
C LYS A 132 19.10 -2.37 -7.42
N VAL A 133 18.40 -2.64 -6.32
CA VAL A 133 18.17 -1.67 -5.24
C VAL A 133 19.48 -1.26 -4.57
N ILE A 134 20.40 -2.20 -4.31
CA ILE A 134 21.72 -1.89 -3.73
C ILE A 134 22.49 -0.92 -4.65
N LYS A 135 22.50 -1.21 -5.96
CA LYS A 135 23.13 -0.34 -6.95
C LYS A 135 22.51 1.06 -6.98
N ASP A 136 21.18 1.14 -6.92
CA ASP A 136 20.48 2.43 -6.96
C ASP A 136 20.73 3.24 -5.69
N ILE A 137 20.75 2.60 -4.51
CA ILE A 137 21.12 3.24 -3.24
C ILE A 137 22.56 3.76 -3.31
N LYS A 138 23.50 2.97 -3.84
CA LYS A 138 24.90 3.39 -3.99
C LYS A 138 25.06 4.63 -4.87
N ASN A 139 24.26 4.72 -5.94
CA ASN A 139 24.27 5.85 -6.87
C ASN A 139 23.39 7.01 -6.40
N TYR A 140 22.70 6.86 -5.27
CA TYR A 140 21.80 7.86 -4.76
C TYR A 140 22.58 8.97 -4.03
N ASN A 141 22.25 10.23 -4.35
CA ASN A 141 22.90 11.39 -3.75
C ASN A 141 22.35 11.68 -2.34
N PHE A 142 22.80 10.90 -1.35
CA PHE A 142 22.45 11.15 0.05
C PHE A 142 23.15 12.39 0.60
N THR A 143 22.41 13.21 1.35
CA THR A 143 22.92 14.44 1.98
C THR A 143 22.48 14.54 3.44
N GLY A 144 23.06 15.48 4.19
CA GLY A 144 22.70 15.75 5.58
C GLY A 144 22.84 14.54 6.51
N GLN A 145 21.82 14.27 7.32
CA GLN A 145 21.86 13.16 8.29
C GLN A 145 21.86 11.78 7.67
N ALA A 146 21.34 11.63 6.46
CA ALA A 146 21.38 10.35 5.76
C ALA A 146 22.83 9.93 5.46
N MET A 147 23.69 10.89 5.10
CA MET A 147 25.11 10.62 4.85
C MET A 147 25.84 10.18 6.13
N LEU A 148 25.60 10.85 7.26
CA LEU A 148 26.15 10.46 8.56
C LEU A 148 25.66 9.08 9.00
N PHE A 149 24.37 8.78 8.78
CA PHE A 149 23.79 7.48 9.08
C PHE A 149 24.43 6.36 8.24
N ILE A 150 24.68 6.60 6.95
CA ILE A 150 25.37 5.65 6.07
C ILE A 150 26.79 5.39 6.56
N GLN A 151 27.54 6.45 6.89
CA GLN A 151 28.91 6.33 7.43
C GLN A 151 28.95 5.54 8.75
N SER A 152 27.90 5.64 9.58
CA SER A 152 27.80 4.85 10.82
C SER A 152 27.72 3.33 10.61
N LYS A 153 27.51 2.86 9.38
CA LYS A 153 27.43 1.43 9.03
C LYS A 153 28.77 0.81 8.63
N GLY A 154 29.86 1.59 8.67
CA GLY A 154 31.22 1.13 8.38
C GLY A 154 31.71 1.51 6.98
N GLU A 155 32.89 1.02 6.61
CA GLU A 155 33.64 1.45 5.42
C GLU A 155 33.08 0.93 4.08
N GLY A 156 32.07 0.04 4.10
CA GLY A 156 31.48 -0.54 2.87
C GLY A 156 29.96 -0.64 2.91
N LEU A 157 29.26 0.37 2.38
CA LEU A 157 27.79 0.37 2.28
C LEU A 157 27.27 -0.82 1.45
N GLU A 158 27.91 -1.12 0.32
CA GLU A 158 27.52 -2.24 -0.55
C GLU A 158 27.64 -3.58 0.18
N SER A 159 28.77 -3.84 0.83
CA SER A 159 28.99 -5.06 1.61
C SER A 159 27.99 -5.18 2.77
N TYR A 160 27.69 -4.08 3.45
CA TYR A 160 26.67 -4.05 4.50
C TYR A 160 25.29 -4.42 3.97
N LEU A 161 24.87 -3.82 2.86
CA LEU A 161 23.57 -4.08 2.26
C LEU A 161 23.46 -5.50 1.70
N GLN A 162 24.54 -6.06 1.17
CA GLN A 162 24.57 -7.44 0.68
C GLN A 162 24.27 -8.48 1.77
N LEU A 163 24.57 -8.19 3.04
CA LEU A 163 24.23 -9.07 4.17
C LEU A 163 22.74 -9.04 4.55
N LEU A 164 22.00 -8.05 4.06
CA LEU A 164 20.60 -7.83 4.42
C LEU A 164 19.63 -8.50 3.45
N GLU A 165 18.45 -8.85 3.94
CA GLU A 165 17.32 -9.24 3.10
C GLU A 165 16.72 -8.01 2.42
N LEU A 166 16.05 -8.21 1.27
CA LEU A 166 15.44 -7.13 0.48
C LEU A 166 14.56 -6.21 1.35
N HIS A 167 13.71 -6.77 2.22
CA HIS A 167 12.86 -5.99 3.12
C HIS A 167 13.66 -5.07 4.06
N LYS A 168 14.80 -5.55 4.59
CA LYS A 168 15.67 -4.74 5.46
C LYS A 168 16.35 -3.62 4.67
N ILE A 169 16.74 -3.87 3.42
CA ILE A 169 17.28 -2.84 2.52
C ILE A 169 16.21 -1.79 2.19
N THR A 170 14.97 -2.21 1.94
CA THR A 170 13.83 -1.31 1.74
C THR A 170 13.65 -0.37 2.93
N LEU A 171 13.65 -0.92 4.14
CA LEU A 171 13.55 -0.13 5.38
C LEU A 171 14.73 0.82 5.56
N PHE A 172 15.94 0.35 5.24
CA PHE A 172 17.15 1.17 5.27
C PHE A 172 17.04 2.40 4.35
N TRP A 173 16.62 2.20 3.10
CA TRP A 173 16.47 3.30 2.13
C TRP A 173 15.38 4.29 2.55
N LYS A 174 14.24 3.79 3.05
CA LYS A 174 13.16 4.66 3.60
C LYS A 174 13.65 5.52 4.75
N HIS A 175 14.49 4.97 5.61
CA HIS A 175 15.08 5.73 6.70
C HIS A 175 15.98 6.85 6.17
N CYS A 176 16.80 6.56 5.17
CA CYS A 176 17.66 7.57 4.54
C CYS A 176 16.84 8.70 3.88
N GLU A 177 15.77 8.40 3.13
CA GLU A 177 14.89 9.44 2.56
C GLU A 177 14.24 10.31 3.65
N LYS A 178 13.82 9.69 4.77
CA LYS A 178 13.24 10.44 5.89
C LYS A 178 14.25 11.41 6.53
N LEU A 179 15.52 11.00 6.65
CA LEU A 179 16.58 11.84 7.22
C LEU A 179 16.98 13.03 6.32
N MET A 180 16.69 12.95 5.02
CA MET A 180 16.93 14.04 4.07
C MET A 180 15.76 15.01 3.95
N SER A 181 14.57 14.65 4.43
CA SER A 181 13.43 15.57 4.44
C SER A 181 13.75 16.75 5.38
N PRO A 182 13.46 18.00 4.98
CA PRO A 182 13.67 19.15 5.83
C PRO A 182 12.96 18.94 7.17
N ARG A 183 13.75 19.07 8.25
CA ARG A 183 13.25 19.06 9.62
C ARG A 183 12.40 20.31 9.77
N ASN A 184 11.10 20.14 10.00
CA ASN A 184 10.41 21.13 10.81
C ASN A 184 10.84 20.79 12.24
N ASP A 185 11.77 21.60 12.76
CA ASP A 185 12.19 21.55 14.15
C ASP A 185 10.96 21.83 15.02
N GLU A 186 10.38 20.79 15.61
CA GLU A 186 9.98 20.71 17.02
C GLU A 186 9.98 19.22 17.42
N ASP A 187 10.45 18.96 18.64
CA ASP A 187 10.58 17.65 19.31
C ASP A 187 11.81 16.80 19.00
N THR A 188 12.99 17.37 19.28
CA THR A 188 14.14 16.59 19.75
C THR A 188 14.13 16.55 21.28
N GLN A 189 13.74 15.41 21.86
CA GLN A 189 14.40 14.74 23.00
C GLN A 189 13.45 13.71 23.64
N MET A 190 13.71 12.42 23.40
CA MET A 190 13.98 11.44 24.47
C MET A 190 14.48 10.13 23.83
N GLN A 191 15.81 10.00 23.84
CA GLN A 191 16.57 8.75 23.99
C GLN A 191 16.10 8.04 25.27
N SER A 192 16.08 6.73 25.49
CA SER A 192 16.59 5.53 24.81
C SER A 192 15.99 4.30 25.53
N SER A 193 16.14 3.14 24.88
CA SER A 193 16.26 1.80 25.47
C SER A 193 15.01 0.94 25.74
N SER A 194 15.14 -0.26 25.18
CA SER A 194 14.60 -1.58 25.55
C SER A 194 13.13 -1.96 25.32
N ASN A 195 13.00 -3.13 24.68
CA ASN A 195 11.83 -4.00 24.53
C ASN A 195 10.87 -3.72 23.36
N LEU A 196 11.31 -4.19 22.18
CA LEU A 196 10.46 -4.59 21.07
C LEU A 196 9.44 -5.66 21.51
N LYS A 197 8.27 -5.20 21.94
CA LYS A 197 6.98 -5.86 21.72
C LYS A 197 6.04 -4.83 21.10
N PHE A 198 6.27 -4.50 19.83
CA PHE A 198 5.27 -3.77 19.06
C PHE A 198 4.38 -4.79 18.34
N ILE A 199 3.23 -5.07 18.95
CA ILE A 199 2.05 -5.50 18.18
C ILE A 199 1.81 -4.37 17.17
N GLU A 200 1.98 -4.67 15.88
CA GLU A 200 1.72 -3.75 14.78
C GLU A 200 0.23 -3.35 14.79
N LEU A 201 -0.09 -2.28 15.51
CA LEU A 201 -1.42 -1.70 15.50
C LEU A 201 -1.59 -0.87 14.23
N GLU A 202 -2.17 -1.50 13.20
CA GLU A 202 -2.71 -0.81 12.02
C GLU A 202 -3.58 0.38 12.45
N CYS A 203 -3.48 1.52 11.75
CA CYS A 203 -4.31 2.65 12.09
C CYS A 203 -5.79 2.34 11.83
N ILE A 204 -6.63 2.46 12.85
CA ILE A 204 -8.08 2.24 12.76
C ILE A 204 -8.82 3.15 11.77
N ARG A 205 -8.19 4.24 11.31
CA ARG A 205 -8.78 5.24 10.41
C ARG A 205 -8.58 4.90 8.94
N CYS A 206 -7.43 4.34 8.57
CA CYS A 206 -7.08 4.06 7.17
C CYS A 206 -6.65 2.60 6.93
N GLY A 207 -6.43 1.81 7.99
CA GLY A 207 -5.93 0.45 7.93
C GLY A 207 -4.46 0.30 7.54
N THR A 208 -3.70 1.40 7.54
CA THR A 208 -2.28 1.40 7.19
C THR A 208 -1.44 1.92 8.34
N CYS A 209 -0.15 1.57 8.37
CA CYS A 209 0.79 2.06 9.36
C CYS A 209 1.30 3.45 8.96
N HIS A 210 1.10 4.45 9.83
CA HIS A 210 1.55 5.82 9.60
C HIS A 210 1.75 6.56 10.94
N ASN A 211 2.47 7.69 10.92
CA ASN A 211 2.65 8.54 12.10
C ASN A 211 1.30 9.16 12.54
N ARG A 212 1.10 9.41 13.86
CA ARG A 212 -0.17 9.83 14.49
C ARG A 212 -0.92 10.97 13.79
N ASN A 213 -0.18 11.88 13.12
CA ASN A 213 -0.71 13.07 12.46
C ASN A 213 -0.69 13.02 10.93
N ARG A 214 -0.24 11.91 10.32
CA ARG A 214 -0.17 11.71 8.86
C ARG A 214 -1.06 10.58 8.38
N CYS A 215 -2.24 10.48 8.96
CA CYS A 215 -3.22 9.50 8.50
C CYS A 215 -3.59 9.84 7.06
N PRO A 216 -3.46 8.91 6.09
CA PRO A 216 -3.94 9.10 4.71
C PRO A 216 -5.42 9.45 4.65
N ALA A 217 -6.18 9.05 5.66
CA ALA A 217 -7.58 9.40 5.75
C ALA A 217 -7.85 10.79 6.33
N HIS A 218 -6.83 11.50 6.84
CA HIS A 218 -6.96 12.82 7.43
C HIS A 218 -7.46 13.83 6.40
N GLY A 219 -8.52 14.57 6.73
CA GLY A 219 -9.18 15.53 5.83
C GLY A 219 -10.09 14.89 4.78
N LEU A 220 -10.04 13.57 4.56
CA LEU A 220 -10.94 12.90 3.62
C LEU A 220 -12.32 12.68 4.23
N GLN A 221 -13.35 12.99 3.45
CA GLN A 221 -14.73 12.74 3.82
C GLN A 221 -15.15 11.33 3.40
N CYS A 222 -15.59 10.52 4.35
CA CYS A 222 -16.09 9.18 4.12
C CYS A 222 -17.42 9.22 3.37
N ASP A 223 -17.59 8.41 2.33
CA ASP A 223 -18.84 8.38 1.56
C ASP A 223 -19.99 7.74 2.32
N ASN A 224 -19.69 6.76 3.18
CA ASN A 224 -20.70 6.06 3.94
C ASN A 224 -21.23 6.92 5.09
N CYS A 225 -20.35 7.60 5.85
CA CYS A 225 -20.78 8.39 7.00
C CYS A 225 -20.77 9.91 6.86
N LYS A 226 -20.21 10.42 5.76
CA LYS A 226 -19.99 11.84 5.50
C LYS A 226 -19.23 12.56 6.64
N GLY A 227 -18.53 11.79 7.48
CA GLY A 227 -17.59 12.24 8.49
C GLY A 227 -16.16 12.23 7.96
N TYR A 228 -15.25 12.90 8.65
CA TYR A 228 -13.88 13.06 8.18
C TYR A 228 -12.92 12.04 8.81
N ASN A 229 -11.68 12.02 8.33
CA ASN A 229 -10.53 11.38 8.98
C ASN A 229 -10.55 9.84 8.99
N HIS A 230 -11.28 9.19 8.09
CA HIS A 230 -11.23 7.73 7.89
C HIS A 230 -11.68 7.32 6.47
N PHE A 231 -11.20 6.17 5.98
CA PHE A 231 -11.64 5.61 4.70
C PHE A 231 -13.00 4.92 4.82
N THR A 232 -13.75 4.87 3.71
CA THR A 232 -15.08 4.26 3.64
C THR A 232 -15.08 2.79 4.13
N ASN A 233 -14.04 2.03 3.80
CA ASN A 233 -13.87 0.63 4.23
C ASN A 233 -13.49 0.45 5.71
N LYS A 234 -13.01 1.52 6.38
CA LYS A 234 -12.72 1.54 7.83
C LYS A 234 -13.78 2.35 8.59
N CYS A 235 -14.90 2.66 7.95
CA CYS A 235 -16.01 3.36 8.57
C CYS A 235 -16.68 2.48 9.64
N LYS A 236 -16.60 2.91 10.89
CA LYS A 236 -17.29 2.27 12.02
C LYS A 236 -18.74 2.75 12.19
N GLY A 237 -19.23 3.60 11.29
CA GLY A 237 -20.59 4.10 11.31
C GLY A 237 -21.56 2.97 11.04
N LYS A 238 -22.46 2.68 11.99
CA LYS A 238 -23.56 1.75 11.76
C LYS A 238 -24.55 2.37 10.78
N TYR A 239 -24.59 1.85 9.56
CA TYR A 239 -25.59 2.23 8.57
C TYR A 239 -26.93 1.60 8.95
N VAL A 240 -27.98 2.42 8.96
CA VAL A 240 -29.36 2.03 9.28
C VAL A 240 -30.18 2.18 8.02
N SER A 241 -30.61 1.06 7.45
CA SER A 241 -31.62 1.05 6.39
C SER A 241 -33.02 1.18 7.01
N ASN A 242 -33.91 1.90 6.31
CA ASN A 242 -35.31 2.11 6.66
C ASN A 242 -35.53 2.46 8.15
N CYS A 243 -34.91 3.54 8.61
CA CYS A 243 -34.93 3.90 10.02
C CYS A 243 -36.34 4.13 10.55
N THR A 244 -36.69 3.51 11.68
CA THR A 244 -38.01 3.64 12.31
C THR A 244 -38.35 5.04 12.81
N LYS A 245 -37.37 5.96 12.87
CA LYS A 245 -37.55 7.34 13.33
C LYS A 245 -37.76 8.35 12.19
N CYS A 246 -37.09 8.14 11.06
CA CYS A 246 -37.14 9.08 9.93
C CYS A 246 -37.54 8.46 8.57
N GLY A 247 -37.55 7.13 8.45
CA GLY A 247 -37.99 6.39 7.26
C GLY A 247 -36.94 6.28 6.16
N MET A 248 -35.80 6.93 6.33
CA MET A 248 -34.72 6.97 5.33
C MET A 248 -33.51 6.13 5.74
N ASN A 249 -32.68 5.81 4.74
CA ASN A 249 -31.39 5.15 4.91
C ASN A 249 -30.32 6.19 5.29
N HIS A 250 -29.63 5.98 6.42
CA HIS A 250 -28.61 6.91 6.91
C HIS A 250 -27.72 6.25 7.98
N ILE A 251 -26.68 6.95 8.44
CA ILE A 251 -25.82 6.47 9.53
C ILE A 251 -26.45 6.79 10.87
N GLN A 252 -26.46 5.85 11.80
CA GLN A 252 -27.19 5.93 13.07
C GLN A 252 -27.03 7.26 13.84
N SER A 253 -25.86 7.90 13.80
CA SER A 253 -25.58 9.18 14.48
C SER A 253 -26.11 10.43 13.76
N ARG A 254 -26.63 10.30 12.53
CA ARG A 254 -27.10 11.39 11.66
C ARG A 254 -28.55 11.22 11.23
N CYS A 255 -29.40 10.79 12.17
CA CYS A 255 -30.83 10.67 11.89
C CYS A 255 -31.43 12.05 11.60
N TYR A 256 -32.07 12.20 10.44
CA TYR A 256 -32.75 13.43 10.03
C TYR A 256 -33.87 13.86 10.98
N ALA A 257 -34.42 12.91 11.73
CA ALA A 257 -35.43 13.21 12.73
C ALA A 257 -34.84 13.66 14.08
N PHE A 258 -33.51 13.64 14.25
CA PHE A 258 -32.86 14.10 15.48
C PHE A 258 -33.15 15.59 15.73
N GLY A 259 -33.53 15.94 16.96
CA GLY A 259 -33.94 17.30 17.33
C GLY A 259 -35.33 17.73 16.85
N GLN A 260 -36.01 16.91 16.03
CA GLN A 260 -37.36 17.22 15.55
C GLN A 260 -38.40 16.85 16.59
N THR A 261 -39.36 17.75 16.84
CA THR A 261 -40.52 17.49 17.71
C THR A 261 -41.66 16.92 16.90
N CYS A 262 -42.14 15.74 17.28
CA CYS A 262 -43.31 15.16 16.65
C CYS A 262 -44.59 15.94 17.04
N VAL A 263 -45.34 16.41 16.04
CA VAL A 263 -46.61 17.14 16.31
C VAL A 263 -47.71 16.24 16.85
N ASN A 264 -47.64 14.93 16.60
CA ASN A 264 -48.67 13.99 17.05
C ASN A 264 -48.57 13.71 18.55
N CYS A 265 -47.36 13.61 19.10
CA CYS A 265 -47.15 13.18 20.48
C CYS A 265 -46.29 14.10 21.34
N GLY A 266 -45.72 15.17 20.76
CA GLY A 266 -44.85 16.12 21.46
C GLY A 266 -43.46 15.59 21.81
N LYS A 267 -43.14 14.31 21.54
CA LYS A 267 -41.81 13.74 21.83
C LYS A 267 -40.82 14.04 20.71
N MET A 268 -39.55 14.14 21.07
CA MET A 268 -38.47 14.44 20.13
C MET A 268 -38.00 13.22 19.33
N ASN A 269 -37.14 13.46 18.33
CA ASN A 269 -36.29 12.48 17.65
C ASN A 269 -37.01 11.51 16.69
N HIS A 270 -38.20 11.84 16.20
CA HIS A 270 -38.91 11.10 15.15
C HIS A 270 -39.88 12.00 14.37
N PHE A 271 -40.19 11.63 13.12
CA PHE A 271 -41.20 12.34 12.33
C PHE A 271 -42.62 11.88 12.67
N SER A 272 -43.59 12.79 12.51
CA SER A 272 -45.00 12.57 12.84
C SER A 272 -45.62 11.39 12.09
N TRP A 273 -45.24 11.16 10.83
CA TRP A 273 -45.72 10.04 10.02
C TRP A 273 -45.14 8.68 10.44
N LEU A 274 -44.11 8.66 11.29
CA LEU A 274 -43.54 7.44 11.90
C LEU A 274 -43.89 7.32 13.39
N CYS A 275 -44.76 8.20 13.88
CA CYS A 275 -45.18 8.19 15.27
C CYS A 275 -46.03 6.95 15.56
N LYS A 276 -45.54 6.12 16.50
CA LYS A 276 -46.24 4.91 16.95
C LYS A 276 -47.18 5.16 18.14
N ILE A 277 -47.30 6.42 18.59
CA ILE A 277 -48.18 6.74 19.72
C ILE A 277 -49.62 6.81 19.21
N PRO A 278 -50.54 6.03 19.80
CA PRO A 278 -51.94 6.05 19.37
C PRO A 278 -52.58 7.42 19.62
N ILE A 279 -53.40 7.87 18.66
CA ILE A 279 -54.18 9.10 18.76
C ILE A 279 -55.57 8.76 19.27
N VAL A 280 -55.98 9.41 20.36
CA VAL A 280 -57.36 9.42 20.85
C VAL A 280 -58.16 10.34 19.94
N LYS A 281 -59.19 9.80 19.28
CA LYS A 281 -60.13 10.59 18.49
C LYS A 281 -61.28 11.06 19.40
N ASN A 282 -61.70 12.32 19.25
CA ASN A 282 -62.82 12.94 19.99
C ASN A 282 -62.79 12.62 21.49
N CYS A 283 -61.69 12.98 22.15
CA CYS A 283 -61.47 12.65 23.55
C CYS A 283 -62.64 13.09 24.45
N LEU A 284 -63.10 12.22 25.34
CA LEU A 284 -64.21 12.50 26.27
C LEU A 284 -63.92 13.64 27.24
N ARG A 285 -62.65 14.03 27.43
CA ARG A 285 -62.25 15.12 28.33
C ARG A 285 -62.20 16.48 27.64
N CYS A 286 -61.72 16.53 26.40
CA CYS A 286 -61.44 17.80 25.71
C CYS A 286 -62.15 17.96 24.35
N GLY A 287 -62.72 16.90 23.79
CA GLY A 287 -63.40 16.87 22.49
C GLY A 287 -62.48 16.93 21.27
N LYS A 288 -61.18 17.09 21.44
CA LYS A 288 -60.20 17.17 20.34
C LYS A 288 -59.52 15.82 20.10
N ASN A 289 -58.87 15.71 18.95
CA ASN A 289 -57.96 14.59 18.64
C ASN A 289 -56.57 14.91 19.19
N HIS A 290 -55.96 13.98 19.94
CA HIS A 290 -54.61 14.16 20.50
C HIS A 290 -53.97 12.81 20.83
N ALA A 291 -52.64 12.75 20.99
CA ALA A 291 -51.97 11.58 21.55
C ALA A 291 -52.47 11.26 22.97
N ILE A 292 -52.55 9.99 23.34
CA ILE A 292 -53.04 9.51 24.65
C ILE A 292 -52.45 10.31 25.82
N SER A 293 -51.15 10.63 25.78
CA SER A 293 -50.44 11.31 26.88
C SER A 293 -50.56 12.85 26.89
N MET A 294 -51.26 13.45 25.93
CA MET A 294 -51.25 14.90 25.68
C MET A 294 -52.67 15.50 25.67
N CYS A 295 -53.53 15.08 26.60
CA CYS A 295 -54.88 15.65 26.68
C CYS A 295 -54.80 17.14 27.07
N PRO A 296 -55.30 18.08 26.24
CA PRO A 296 -55.27 19.51 26.56
C PRO A 296 -56.07 19.88 27.81
N ALA A 297 -57.03 19.04 28.20
CA ALA A 297 -57.83 19.28 29.40
C ALA A 297 -57.13 18.81 30.68
N GLN A 298 -55.96 18.16 30.60
CA GLN A 298 -55.21 17.73 31.77
C GLN A 298 -54.78 18.95 32.60
N GLY A 299 -55.05 18.92 33.90
CA GLY A 299 -54.77 20.04 34.82
C GLY A 299 -55.75 21.22 34.71
N HIS A 300 -56.69 21.20 33.75
CA HIS A 300 -57.71 22.23 33.63
C HIS A 300 -58.86 21.99 34.62
N THR A 301 -59.27 23.00 35.36
CA THR A 301 -60.44 22.94 36.25
C THR A 301 -61.67 23.45 35.48
N CYS A 302 -62.71 22.62 35.37
CA CYS A 302 -63.94 23.01 34.70
C CYS A 302 -64.68 24.08 35.51
N SER A 303 -64.95 25.24 34.92
CA SER A 303 -65.72 26.33 35.54
C SER A 303 -67.17 25.96 35.90
N ARG A 304 -67.79 25.02 35.15
CA ARG A 304 -69.19 24.61 35.39
C ARG A 304 -69.38 23.72 36.61
N CYS A 305 -68.43 22.84 36.90
CA CYS A 305 -68.56 21.84 37.97
C CYS A 305 -67.40 21.83 38.97
N ASN A 306 -66.41 22.71 38.79
CA ASN A 306 -65.17 22.81 39.56
C ASN A 306 -64.35 21.52 39.69
N LYS A 307 -64.61 20.50 38.84
CA LYS A 307 -63.83 19.26 38.79
C LYS A 307 -62.68 19.38 37.78
N PRO A 308 -61.52 18.74 38.04
CA PRO A 308 -60.36 18.82 37.16
C PRO A 308 -60.49 17.94 35.90
N ASN A 309 -59.55 18.11 34.98
CA ASN A 309 -59.21 17.24 33.85
C ASN A 309 -60.24 17.14 32.70
N HIS A 310 -61.12 18.13 32.53
CA HIS A 310 -62.02 18.21 31.38
C HIS A 310 -62.41 19.66 31.04
N PHE A 311 -62.83 19.88 29.79
CA PHE A 311 -63.37 21.15 29.33
C PHE A 311 -64.89 21.19 29.47
N GLU A 312 -65.43 22.40 29.61
CA GLU A 312 -66.88 22.64 29.72
C GLU A 312 -67.70 21.97 28.63
N VAL A 313 -67.18 21.98 27.39
CA VAL A 313 -67.82 21.37 26.20
C VAL A 313 -68.07 19.87 26.33
N LYS A 314 -67.38 19.19 27.26
CA LYS A 314 -67.56 17.77 27.56
C LYS A 314 -67.96 17.52 29.02
N CYS A 315 -68.39 18.56 29.74
CA CYS A 315 -68.87 18.43 31.11
C CYS A 315 -70.22 17.68 31.13
N LEU A 316 -70.33 16.67 31.99
CA LEU A 316 -71.55 15.87 32.15
C LEU A 316 -72.47 16.38 33.28
N SER A 317 -71.99 17.33 34.08
CA SER A 317 -72.81 18.03 35.06
C SER A 317 -73.74 18.99 34.33
N LYS A 318 -75.05 18.82 34.54
CA LYS A 318 -76.09 19.72 34.05
C LYS A 318 -76.10 21.01 34.86
#